data_AF-K9KER1-F1
#
_entry.id   AF-K9KER1-F1
#
_cell.length_a   1.000
_cell.length_b   1.000
_cell.length_c   1.000
_cell.angle_alpha   90.00
_cell.angle_beta   90.00
_cell.angle_gamma   90.00
#
_symmetry.space_group_name_H-M   'P 1'
#
loop_
_entity.id
_entity.type
_entity.pdbx_description
1 polymer ?
#
loop_
_entity_poly.entity_id
_entity_poly.type
_entity_poly.pdbx_seq_one_letter_code
_entity_poly.pdbx_strand_id
1 'polypeptide(L)'
;PLQDKSISLYQRFKKTFRQYGKVLIPVHLITSCVWFGTFYYAAIKGVNVVPFLELIGLPDSIVNILKNSQSGNALTAYALFKIATPARYTVTLGGTSFTVKYLRSRGYMSTPPPVKDYLQDRMEETKELLTEKMEETKDRLTEKLQETKEKVSFKKKVE
;
A
#
# COMPACT_ATOMS: atom_id res chain seq x y z
N PRO A 1 -1.75 13.49 -13.87
CA PRO A 1 -2.34 13.09 -12.57
C PRO A 1 -2.00 11.67 -12.06
N LEU A 2 -1.83 10.64 -12.91
CA LEU A 2 -1.59 9.24 -12.46
C LEU A 2 -0.10 8.85 -12.25
N GLN A 3 0.84 9.65 -12.76
CA GLN A 3 2.28 9.36 -12.74
C GLN A 3 3.08 10.34 -11.87
N ASP A 4 2.44 10.99 -10.90
CA ASP A 4 3.15 11.91 -10.02
C ASP A 4 4.18 11.15 -9.19
N LYS A 5 5.47 11.34 -9.51
CA LYS A 5 6.58 10.59 -8.91
C LYS A 5 6.85 10.96 -7.45
N SER A 6 6.23 12.03 -6.94
CA SER A 6 6.45 12.52 -5.57
C SER A 6 5.69 11.73 -4.48
N ILE A 7 4.69 10.93 -4.87
CA ILE A 7 3.74 10.29 -3.93
C ILE A 7 4.11 8.80 -3.72
N SER A 8 3.91 8.23 -2.53
CA SER A 8 4.23 6.80 -2.29
C SER A 8 3.41 5.86 -3.19
N LEU A 9 3.95 4.67 -3.48
CA LEU A 9 3.31 3.69 -4.37
C LEU A 9 1.89 3.33 -3.90
N TYR A 10 1.72 3.19 -2.59
CA TYR A 10 0.45 2.89 -1.95
C TYR A 10 -0.55 4.04 -2.10
N GLN A 11 -0.12 5.28 -1.86
CA GLN A 11 -0.97 6.46 -2.06
C GLN A 11 -1.39 6.62 -3.53
N ARG A 12 -0.50 6.34 -4.50
CA ARG A 12 -0.87 6.33 -5.92
C ARG A 12 -1.88 5.24 -6.26
N PHE A 13 -1.71 4.05 -5.67
CA PHE A 13 -2.68 2.96 -5.81
C PHE A 13 -4.04 3.34 -5.25
N LYS A 14 -4.10 3.87 -4.01
CA LYS A 14 -5.34 4.35 -3.37
C LYS A 14 -6.04 5.41 -4.21
N LYS A 15 -5.29 6.38 -4.73
CA LYS A 15 -5.82 7.45 -5.59
C LYS A 15 -6.36 6.92 -6.92
N THR A 16 -5.63 6.02 -7.57
CA THR A 16 -6.06 5.37 -8.82
C THR A 16 -7.27 4.46 -8.59
N PHE A 17 -7.34 3.81 -7.43
CA PHE A 17 -8.46 2.95 -7.03
C PHE A 17 -9.74 3.74 -6.82
N ARG A 18 -9.68 4.91 -6.16
CA ARG A 18 -10.86 5.80 -6.03
C ARG A 18 -11.34 6.33 -7.39
N GLN A 19 -10.42 6.74 -8.26
CA GLN A 19 -10.77 7.38 -9.55
C GLN A 19 -11.16 6.39 -10.66
N TYR A 20 -10.52 5.21 -10.70
CA TYR A 20 -10.66 4.24 -11.78
C TYR A 20 -10.89 2.82 -11.25
N GLY A 21 -11.46 2.66 -10.05
CA GLY A 21 -11.66 1.36 -9.40
C GLY A 21 -12.31 0.30 -10.29
N LYS A 22 -13.31 0.69 -11.08
CA LYS A 22 -14.00 -0.21 -12.04
C LYS A 22 -13.06 -0.85 -13.07
N VAL A 23 -11.96 -0.18 -13.40
CA VAL A 23 -10.97 -0.61 -14.42
C VAL A 23 -9.74 -1.17 -13.75
N LEU A 24 -9.36 -0.61 -12.60
CA LEU A 24 -8.23 -1.09 -11.80
C LEU A 24 -8.48 -2.49 -11.27
N ILE A 25 -9.67 -2.79 -10.74
CA ILE A 25 -10.01 -4.11 -10.18
C ILE A 25 -9.80 -5.24 -11.22
N PRO A 26 -10.42 -5.21 -12.42
CA PRO A 26 -10.21 -6.27 -13.40
C PRO A 26 -8.76 -6.34 -13.89
N VAL A 27 -8.09 -5.19 -14.10
CA VAL A 27 -6.66 -5.18 -14.49
C VAL A 27 -5.80 -5.79 -13.39
N HIS A 28 -6.07 -5.51 -12.12
CA HIS A 28 -5.33 -6.04 -10.98
C HIS A 28 -5.54 -7.55 -10.84
N LEU A 29 -6.75 -8.05 -11.06
CA LEU A 29 -7.04 -9.48 -11.05
C LEU A 29 -6.28 -10.19 -12.17
N ILE A 30 -6.37 -9.69 -13.41
CA ILE A 30 -5.67 -10.27 -14.57
C ILE A 30 -4.15 -10.27 -14.36
N THR A 31 -3.58 -9.13 -13.97
CA THR A 31 -2.14 -9.03 -13.72
C THR A 31 -1.71 -9.93 -12.56
N SER A 32 -2.50 -10.05 -11.49
CA SER A 32 -2.20 -10.96 -10.39
C SER A 32 -2.26 -12.43 -10.82
N CYS A 33 -3.22 -12.82 -11.66
CA CYS A 33 -3.28 -14.15 -12.25
C CYS A 33 -2.06 -14.44 -13.12
N VAL A 34 -1.62 -13.47 -13.95
CA VAL A 34 -0.43 -13.60 -14.78
C VAL A 34 0.83 -13.77 -13.93
N TRP A 35 1.02 -12.95 -12.89
CA TRP A 35 2.15 -13.07 -11.97
C TRP A 35 2.14 -14.41 -11.23
N PHE A 36 0.99 -14.80 -10.68
CA PHE A 36 0.84 -16.07 -9.97
C PHE A 36 1.10 -17.26 -10.90
N GLY A 37 0.54 -17.28 -12.11
CA GLY A 37 0.76 -18.32 -13.11
C GLY A 37 2.22 -18.40 -13.55
N THR A 38 2.87 -17.25 -13.77
CA THR A 38 4.28 -17.18 -14.13
C THR A 38 5.16 -17.76 -13.03
N PHE A 39 4.93 -17.39 -11.77
CA PHE A 39 5.70 -17.91 -10.64
C PHE A 39 5.41 -19.37 -10.32
N TYR A 40 4.16 -19.81 -10.50
CA TYR A 40 3.79 -21.22 -10.33
C TYR A 40 4.46 -22.09 -11.39
N TYR A 41 4.48 -21.65 -12.65
CA TYR A 41 5.20 -22.33 -13.72
C TYR A 41 6.71 -22.36 -13.46
N ALA A 42 7.28 -21.23 -13.04
CA ALA A 42 8.69 -21.13 -12.65
C ALA A 42 9.03 -22.06 -11.48
N ALA A 43 8.16 -22.16 -10.47
CA ALA A 43 8.34 -23.05 -9.33
C ALA A 43 8.31 -24.53 -9.74
N ILE A 44 7.38 -24.92 -10.63
CA ILE A 44 7.35 -26.29 -11.19
C ILE A 44 8.62 -26.58 -12.00
N LYS A 45 9.16 -25.58 -12.69
CA LYS A 45 10.41 -25.68 -13.45
C LYS A 45 11.67 -25.61 -12.57
N GLY A 46 11.54 -25.51 -11.25
CA GLY A 46 12.67 -25.53 -10.32
C GLY A 46 13.45 -24.22 -10.26
N VAL A 47 12.83 -23.08 -10.55
CA VAL A 47 13.48 -21.77 -10.39
C VAL A 47 13.81 -21.55 -8.91
N ASN A 48 15.10 -21.43 -8.60
CA ASN A 48 15.59 -21.19 -7.24
C ASN A 48 15.19 -19.79 -6.77
N VAL A 49 14.29 -19.73 -5.80
CA VAL A 49 13.87 -18.49 -5.12
C VAL A 49 14.82 -18.07 -4.01
N VAL A 50 15.72 -18.98 -3.62
CA VAL A 50 16.76 -18.82 -2.59
C VAL A 50 17.46 -17.46 -2.67
N PRO A 51 17.93 -16.98 -3.84
CA PRO A 51 18.64 -15.69 -3.92
C PRO A 51 17.74 -14.49 -3.59
N PHE A 52 16.44 -14.58 -3.86
CA PHE A 52 15.48 -13.50 -3.57
C PHE A 52 15.00 -13.52 -2.11
N LEU A 53 15.02 -14.68 -1.46
CA LEU A 53 14.70 -14.81 -0.04
C LEU A 53 15.90 -14.40 0.84
N GLU A 54 17.12 -14.72 0.43
CA GLU A 54 18.36 -14.22 1.05
C GLU A 54 18.46 -12.69 0.96
N LEU A 55 18.03 -12.10 -0.17
CA LEU A 55 17.99 -10.64 -0.34
C LEU A 55 17.10 -9.93 0.70
N ILE A 56 16.14 -10.64 1.30
CA ILE A 56 15.17 -10.12 2.26
C ILE A 56 15.51 -10.56 3.70
N GLY A 57 16.55 -11.39 3.88
CA GLY A 57 17.07 -11.79 5.19
C GLY A 57 16.26 -12.89 5.89
N LEU A 58 15.56 -13.76 5.15
CA LEU A 58 14.91 -14.93 5.76
C LEU A 58 15.94 -16.01 6.10
N PRO A 59 15.84 -16.67 7.27
CA PRO A 59 16.77 -17.72 7.69
C PRO A 59 16.65 -19.00 6.83
N ASP A 60 17.80 -19.60 6.51
CA ASP A 60 17.97 -20.76 5.62
C ASP A 60 17.10 -21.97 5.97
N SER A 61 16.77 -22.15 7.25
CA SER A 61 15.90 -23.24 7.71
C SER A 61 14.51 -23.20 7.07
N ILE A 62 13.94 -22.01 6.86
CA ILE A 62 12.63 -21.86 6.19
C ILE A 62 12.77 -22.17 4.71
N VAL A 63 13.86 -21.72 4.10
CA VAL A 63 14.17 -21.94 2.68
C VAL A 63 14.31 -23.43 2.36
N ASN A 64 14.98 -24.19 3.23
CA ASN A 64 15.19 -25.61 3.04
C ASN A 64 13.91 -26.45 3.18
N ILE A 65 12.97 -26.03 4.04
CA ILE A 65 11.65 -26.66 4.18
C ILE A 65 10.80 -26.42 2.94
N LEU A 66 10.86 -25.21 2.36
CA LEU A 66 10.19 -24.88 1.09
C LEU A 66 10.75 -25.70 -0.09
N LYS A 67 12.06 -26.00 -0.09
CA LYS A 67 12.73 -26.68 -1.20
C LYS A 67 12.50 -28.20 -1.25
N ASN A 68 12.34 -28.86 -0.10
CA ASN A 68 12.29 -30.32 -0.01
C ASN A 68 10.87 -30.92 -0.02
N SER A 69 9.83 -30.09 0.00
CA SER A 69 8.44 -30.56 0.04
C SER A 69 7.82 -30.60 -1.36
N GLN A 70 7.11 -31.67 -1.73
CA GLN A 70 6.38 -31.74 -3.01
C GLN A 70 5.27 -30.65 -3.12
N SER A 71 4.75 -30.18 -1.98
CA SER A 71 3.87 -29.01 -1.83
C SER A 71 4.62 -27.67 -1.80
N GLY A 72 5.95 -27.71 -1.77
CA GLY A 72 6.85 -26.55 -1.71
C GLY A 72 6.77 -25.66 -2.94
N ASN A 73 6.37 -26.18 -4.10
CA ASN A 73 6.23 -25.40 -5.33
C ASN A 73 5.15 -24.32 -5.22
N ALA A 74 4.01 -24.62 -4.60
CA ALA A 74 2.95 -23.64 -4.37
C ALA A 74 3.37 -22.59 -3.34
N LEU A 75 4.05 -23.02 -2.27
CA LEU A 75 4.60 -22.12 -1.25
C LEU A 75 5.69 -21.19 -1.82
N THR A 76 6.54 -21.75 -2.68
CA THR A 76 7.61 -21.05 -3.40
C THR A 76 7.03 -20.00 -4.35
N ALA A 77 5.99 -20.36 -5.10
CA ALA A 77 5.27 -19.42 -5.96
C ALA A 77 4.60 -18.30 -5.15
N TYR A 78 4.04 -18.61 -3.97
CA TYR A 78 3.45 -17.61 -3.08
C TYR A 78 4.51 -16.68 -2.46
N ALA A 79 5.67 -17.21 -2.08
CA ALA A 79 6.79 -16.42 -1.59
C ALA A 79 7.25 -15.43 -2.67
N LEU A 80 7.47 -15.88 -3.91
CA LEU A 80 7.78 -15.02 -5.05
C LEU A 80 6.70 -13.97 -5.31
N PHE A 81 5.44 -14.37 -5.25
CA PHE A 81 4.31 -13.45 -5.42
C PHE A 81 4.34 -12.32 -4.38
N LYS A 82 4.69 -12.64 -3.14
CA LYS A 82 4.82 -11.69 -2.04
C LYS A 82 6.01 -10.74 -2.25
N ILE A 83 7.14 -11.26 -2.72
CA ILE A 83 8.34 -10.46 -3.05
C ILE A 83 8.09 -9.53 -4.24
N ALA A 84 7.35 -10.00 -5.24
CA ALA A 84 7.01 -9.24 -6.43
C ALA A 84 5.88 -8.23 -6.21
N THR A 85 5.31 -8.11 -5.00
CA THR A 85 4.21 -7.17 -4.69
C THR A 85 4.47 -5.73 -5.17
N PRO A 86 5.64 -5.09 -4.91
CA PRO A 86 5.93 -3.76 -5.45
C PRO A 86 5.93 -3.73 -6.98
N ALA A 87 6.52 -4.73 -7.64
CA ALA A 87 6.53 -4.84 -9.10
C ALA A 87 5.12 -5.12 -9.69
N ARG A 88 4.31 -5.91 -9.00
CA ARG A 88 2.92 -6.18 -9.37
C ARG A 88 2.07 -4.92 -9.29
N TYR A 89 2.27 -4.11 -8.26
CA TYR A 89 1.54 -2.86 -8.06
C TYR A 89 1.96 -1.80 -9.07
N THR A 90 3.25 -1.71 -9.41
CA THR A 90 3.72 -0.81 -10.47
C THR A 90 3.16 -1.20 -11.84
N VAL A 91 3.19 -2.50 -12.19
CA VAL A 91 2.62 -3.00 -13.45
C VAL A 91 1.12 -2.78 -13.51
N THR A 92 0.39 -3.02 -12.40
CA THR A 92 -1.05 -2.74 -12.34
C THR A 92 -1.33 -1.25 -12.56
N LEU A 93 -0.62 -0.36 -11.86
CA LEU A 93 -0.79 1.10 -12.00
C LEU A 93 -0.50 1.59 -13.43
N GLY A 94 0.57 1.09 -14.03
CA GLY A 94 0.93 1.36 -15.42
C GLY A 94 -0.11 0.82 -16.41
N GLY A 95 -0.51 -0.44 -16.22
CA GLY A 95 -1.53 -1.11 -17.03
C GLY A 95 -2.89 -0.42 -16.95
N THR A 96 -3.32 0.02 -15.77
CA THR A 96 -4.55 0.80 -15.59
C THR A 96 -4.43 2.16 -16.26
N SER A 97 -3.30 2.85 -16.13
CA SER A 97 -3.09 4.13 -16.82
C SER A 97 -3.17 3.98 -18.34
N PHE A 98 -2.57 2.92 -18.89
CA PHE A 98 -2.64 2.60 -20.31
C PHE A 98 -4.06 2.22 -20.75
N THR A 99 -4.74 1.37 -19.97
CA THR A 99 -6.11 0.92 -20.23
C THR A 99 -7.08 2.10 -20.22
N VAL A 100 -6.97 2.99 -19.24
CA VAL A 100 -7.76 4.23 -19.16
C VAL A 100 -7.49 5.13 -20.36
N LYS A 101 -6.22 5.27 -20.78
CA LYS A 101 -5.86 6.05 -21.98
C LYS A 101 -6.47 5.44 -23.25
N TYR A 102 -6.43 4.11 -23.37
CA TYR A 102 -6.99 3.39 -24.51
C TYR A 102 -8.52 3.50 -24.57
N LEU A 103 -9.23 3.24 -23.47
CA LEU A 103 -10.68 3.36 -23.39
C LEU A 103 -11.18 4.80 -23.57
N ARG A 104 -10.40 5.80 -23.11
CA ARG A 104 -10.67 7.22 -23.39
C ARG A 104 -10.57 7.52 -24.89
N SER A 105 -9.57 6.99 -25.60
CA SER A 105 -9.42 7.22 -27.05
C SER A 105 -10.56 6.64 -27.88
N ARG A 106 -11.22 5.59 -27.37
CA ARG A 106 -12.34 4.90 -28.01
C ARG A 106 -13.72 5.42 -27.57
N GLY A 107 -13.78 6.43 -26.70
CA GLY A 107 -15.03 7.04 -26.24
C GLY A 107 -15.81 6.24 -25.18
N TYR A 108 -15.25 5.13 -24.66
CA TYR A 108 -15.94 4.27 -23.68
C TYR A 108 -15.80 4.73 -22.21
N MET A 109 -15.11 5.85 -21.94
CA MET A 109 -15.04 6.46 -20.61
C MET A 109 -15.20 7.97 -20.66
N SER A 110 -16.11 8.50 -19.85
CA SER A 110 -16.16 9.93 -19.52
C SER A 110 -14.95 10.33 -18.69
N THR A 111 -14.40 11.50 -19.00
CA THR A 111 -13.32 12.19 -18.27
C THR A 111 -13.61 12.14 -16.77
N PRO A 112 -12.63 11.82 -15.89
CA PRO A 112 -12.86 11.84 -14.45
C PRO A 112 -13.41 13.21 -14.04
N PRO A 113 -14.35 13.27 -13.08
CA PRO A 113 -14.92 14.52 -12.61
C PRO A 113 -13.78 15.46 -12.17
N PRO A 114 -13.77 16.70 -12.67
CA PRO A 114 -12.64 17.60 -12.47
C PRO A 114 -12.73 18.25 -11.08
N VAL A 115 -11.57 18.42 -10.47
CA VAL A 115 -11.26 19.34 -9.35
C VAL A 115 -11.90 19.07 -7.99
N LYS A 116 -13.19 18.70 -7.91
CA LYS A 116 -13.89 18.55 -6.62
C LYS A 116 -13.30 17.42 -5.78
N ASP A 117 -13.08 16.25 -6.39
CA ASP A 117 -12.45 15.13 -5.70
C ASP A 117 -11.00 15.44 -5.30
N TYR A 118 -10.27 16.24 -6.08
CA TYR A 118 -8.88 16.62 -5.77
C TYR A 118 -8.80 17.60 -4.59
N LEU A 119 -9.73 18.55 -4.52
CA LEU A 119 -9.83 19.50 -3.41
C LEU A 119 -10.33 18.81 -2.13
N GLN A 120 -11.25 17.87 -2.27
CA GLN A 120 -11.73 17.06 -1.15
C GLN A 120 -10.63 16.13 -0.62
N ASP A 121 -9.81 15.54 -1.47
CA ASP A 121 -8.64 14.71 -1.11
C ASP A 121 -7.62 15.52 -0.29
N ARG A 122 -7.32 16.75 -0.72
CA ARG A 122 -6.46 17.67 0.05
C ARG A 122 -7.08 18.06 1.38
N MET A 123 -8.40 18.28 1.43
CA MET A 123 -9.09 18.57 2.69
C MET A 123 -9.14 17.36 3.62
N GLU A 124 -9.28 16.14 3.11
CA GLU A 124 -9.32 14.90 3.91
C GLU A 124 -7.94 14.60 4.49
N GLU A 125 -6.86 14.62 3.69
CA GLU A 125 -5.48 14.50 4.21
C GLU A 125 -5.13 15.62 5.20
N THR A 126 -5.54 16.87 4.92
CA THR A 126 -5.29 17.99 5.83
C THR A 126 -6.09 17.85 7.13
N LYS A 127 -7.33 17.33 7.07
CA LYS A 127 -8.16 17.06 8.25
C LYS A 127 -7.54 15.98 9.12
N GLU A 128 -7.12 14.86 8.54
CA GLU A 128 -6.49 13.77 9.28
C GLU A 128 -5.20 14.25 9.98
N LEU A 129 -4.32 14.95 9.27
CA LEU A 129 -3.10 15.53 9.84
C LEU A 129 -3.38 16.60 10.90
N LEU A 130 -4.42 17.43 10.73
CA LEU A 130 -4.81 18.41 11.74
C LEU A 130 -5.41 17.75 12.98
N THR A 131 -6.26 16.74 12.80
CA THR A 131 -6.89 16.02 13.89
C THR A 131 -5.85 15.28 14.72
N GLU A 132 -4.89 14.61 14.08
CA GLU A 132 -3.77 13.95 14.76
C GLU A 132 -2.94 14.97 15.57
N LYS A 133 -2.53 16.09 14.97
CA LYS A 133 -1.78 17.13 15.69
C LYS A 133 -2.57 17.80 16.80
N MET A 134 -3.88 17.96 16.62
CA MET A 134 -4.77 18.54 17.61
C MET A 134 -4.95 17.61 18.80
N GLU A 135 -5.10 16.30 18.55
CA GLU A 135 -5.16 15.27 19.58
C GLU A 135 -3.87 15.23 20.39
N GLU A 136 -2.71 15.18 19.72
CA GLU A 136 -1.40 15.18 20.37
C GLU A 136 -1.13 16.47 21.18
N THR A 137 -1.58 17.63 20.68
CA THR A 137 -1.46 18.91 21.40
C THR A 137 -2.44 19.00 22.58
N LYS A 138 -3.66 18.48 22.42
CA LYS A 138 -4.69 18.46 23.46
C LYS A 138 -4.28 17.55 24.61
N ASP A 139 -3.65 16.42 24.32
CA ASP A 139 -3.13 15.51 25.35
C ASP A 139 -1.98 16.16 26.13
N ARG A 140 -1.00 16.75 25.43
CA ARG A 140 0.09 17.50 26.09
C ARG A 140 -0.40 18.71 26.90
N LEU A 141 -1.46 19.38 26.47
CA LEU A 141 -2.06 20.49 27.20
C LEU A 141 -2.77 20.00 28.46
N THR A 142 -3.56 18.93 28.34
CA THR A 142 -4.28 18.30 29.45
C THR A 142 -3.31 17.83 30.54
N GLU A 143 -2.21 17.19 30.13
CA GLU A 143 -1.15 16.74 31.02
C GLU A 143 -0.52 17.90 31.79
N LYS A 144 -0.16 19.00 31.11
CA LYS A 144 0.40 20.20 31.77
C LYS A 144 -0.60 20.89 32.71
N LEU A 145 -1.88 20.86 32.36
CA LEU A 145 -2.95 21.42 33.19
C LEU A 145 -3.14 20.59 34.47
N GLN A 146 -3.09 19.26 34.37
CA GLN A 146 -3.11 18.37 35.53
C GLN A 146 -1.87 18.56 36.41
N GLU A 147 -0.66 18.59 35.85
CA GLU A 147 0.56 18.85 36.63
C GLU A 147 0.48 20.20 37.37
N THR A 148 -0.01 21.25 36.71
CA THR A 148 -0.12 22.58 37.32
C THR A 148 -1.19 22.60 38.41
N LYS A 149 -2.33 21.93 38.18
CA LYS A 149 -3.39 21.80 39.17
C LYS A 149 -2.93 21.02 40.41
N GLU A 150 -2.15 19.96 40.22
CA GLU A 150 -1.55 19.19 41.32
C GLU A 150 -0.52 20.02 42.08
N LYS A 151 0.39 20.72 41.40
CA LYS A 151 1.38 21.63 42.03
C LYS A 151 0.70 22.75 42.83
N VAL A 152 -0.37 23.34 42.30
CA VAL A 152 -1.15 24.39 42.99
C VAL A 152 -1.95 23.82 44.16
N SER A 153 -2.55 22.64 44.01
CA SER A 153 -3.26 21.95 45.09
C SER A 153 -2.31 21.53 46.23
N PHE A 154 -1.07 21.16 45.93
CA PHE A 154 -0.07 20.80 46.94
C PHE A 154 0.36 22.03 47.73
N LYS A 155 0.60 23.17 47.05
CA LYS A 155 0.99 24.43 47.71
C LYS A 155 -0.10 24.96 48.65
N LYS A 156 -1.37 24.79 48.31
CA LYS A 156 -2.52 25.22 49.12
C LYS A 156 -2.81 24.31 50.35
N LYS A 157 -2.15 23.16 50.46
CA LYS A 157 -2.31 22.19 51.56
C LYS A 157 -1.17 22.25 52.59
N VAL A 158 -0.12 23.01 52.29
CA VAL A 158 1.11 23.15 53.09
C VAL A 158 1.16 24.51 53.81
N GLU A 159 0.23 25.43 53.50
CA GLU A 159 -0.02 26.69 54.20
C GLU A 159 -1.20 26.53 55.17
#